data_AF-A0A359KCW1-F1
#
_entry.id   AF-A0A359KCW1-F1
#
_cell.length_a   1.000
_cell.length_b   1.000
_cell.length_c   1.000
_cell.angle_alpha   90.00
_cell.angle_beta   90.00
_cell.angle_gamma   90.00
#
_symmetry.space_group_name_H-M   'P 1'
#
loop_
_entity.id
_entity.type
_entity.pdbx_description
1 polymer ?
#
loop_
_entity_poly.entity_id
_entity_poly.type
_entity_poly.pdbx_seq_one_letter_code
_entity_poly.pdbx_strand_id
1 'polypeptide(L)'
;EPLFPISAGPSLTMRWDALPRSGSGGGAGRIEPGDRALSASGRVKAALDACGPRLRAMVEQVCIHGTSLQLAEQALSLRRRQGKTLLKQGLQALAEHYGLA
;
A
#
# COMPACT_ATOMS: atom_id res chain seq x y z
N GLU A 1 -6.09 40.20 -10.05
CA GLU A 1 -6.22 38.92 -9.35
C GLU A 1 -7.15 37.95 -10.07
N PRO A 2 -6.69 37.15 -11.04
CA PRO A 2 -7.46 36.01 -11.53
C PRO A 2 -7.10 34.74 -10.75
N LEU A 3 -8.06 34.23 -9.98
CA LEU A 3 -8.05 32.88 -9.40
C LEU A 3 -8.38 31.87 -10.51
N PHE A 4 -7.38 31.17 -11.03
CA PHE A 4 -7.60 30.05 -11.94
C PHE A 4 -8.07 28.82 -11.14
N PRO A 5 -9.20 28.19 -11.50
CA PRO A 5 -9.59 26.92 -10.91
C PRO A 5 -8.64 25.81 -11.41
N ILE A 6 -8.06 25.07 -10.47
CA ILE A 6 -7.21 23.91 -10.76
C ILE A 6 -8.12 22.82 -11.30
N SER A 7 -8.15 22.66 -12.63
CA SER A 7 -8.89 21.57 -13.27
C SER A 7 -8.06 20.29 -13.14
N ALA A 8 -8.50 19.36 -12.29
CA ALA A 8 -7.92 18.03 -12.22
C ALA A 8 -8.20 17.30 -13.55
N GLY A 9 -7.13 16.93 -14.26
CA GLY A 9 -7.21 16.23 -15.54
C GLY A 9 -7.98 14.90 -15.45
N PRO A 10 -8.37 14.33 -16.60
CA PRO A 10 -9.15 13.09 -16.66
C PRO A 10 -8.42 11.94 -15.95
N SER A 11 -9.16 11.13 -15.19
CA SER A 11 -8.61 9.95 -14.50
C SER A 11 -8.17 8.90 -15.52
N LEU A 12 -6.85 8.73 -15.67
CA LEU A 12 -6.24 7.83 -16.66
C LEU A 12 -6.20 6.36 -16.23
N THR A 13 -6.48 6.07 -14.96
CA THR A 13 -6.35 4.73 -14.37
C THR A 13 -7.69 4.18 -13.91
N MET A 14 -7.80 2.84 -13.98
CA MET A 14 -8.98 2.08 -13.55
C MET A 14 -9.30 2.34 -12.07
N ARG A 15 -10.57 2.60 -11.74
CA ARG A 15 -11.04 2.80 -10.35
C ARG A 15 -11.27 1.45 -9.67
N TRP A 16 -10.34 1.06 -8.80
CA TRP A 16 -10.40 -0.20 -8.05
C TRP A 16 -11.34 -0.18 -6.84
N ASP A 17 -11.86 1.00 -6.46
CA ASP A 17 -12.74 1.17 -5.28
C ASP A 17 -14.21 0.76 -5.52
N ALA A 18 -14.56 0.16 -6.66
CA ALA A 18 -15.93 -0.28 -6.95
C ALA A 18 -16.35 -1.54 -6.19
N LEU A 19 -15.85 -1.73 -4.96
CA LEU A 19 -16.37 -2.75 -4.05
C LEU A 19 -17.71 -2.24 -3.49
N PRO A 20 -18.83 -2.96 -3.64
CA PRO A 20 -20.14 -2.49 -3.20
C PRO A 20 -20.13 -2.34 -1.67
N ARG A 21 -20.02 -1.11 -1.17
CA ARG A 21 -20.28 -0.82 0.24
C ARG A 21 -21.79 -0.86 0.45
N SER A 22 -22.29 -1.97 1.00
CA SER A 22 -23.61 -2.02 1.60
C SER A 22 -23.63 -1.01 2.76
N GLY A 23 -24.33 0.11 2.60
CA GLY A 23 -24.42 1.15 3.62
C GLY A 23 -24.79 2.51 3.05
N SER A 24 -26.00 2.94 3.36
CA SER A 24 -26.70 4.14 2.90
C SER A 24 -26.03 5.48 3.24
N GLY A 25 -26.02 6.37 2.25
CA GLY A 25 -26.42 7.79 2.39
C GLY A 25 -25.63 8.67 3.36
N GLY A 26 -24.75 9.52 2.81
CA GLY A 26 -24.22 10.66 3.55
C GLY A 26 -23.03 11.31 2.84
N GLY A 27 -23.32 12.25 1.95
CA GLY A 27 -22.38 13.26 1.43
C GLY A 27 -20.94 12.80 1.21
N ALA A 28 -20.65 12.16 0.07
CA ALA A 28 -19.30 12.18 -0.46
C ALA A 28 -19.01 13.63 -0.90
N GLY A 29 -18.64 14.49 0.05
CA GLY A 29 -17.96 15.76 -0.25
C GLY A 29 -16.88 15.46 -1.26
N ARG A 30 -16.76 16.28 -2.29
CA ARG A 30 -15.85 16.10 -3.43
C ARG A 30 -14.50 15.63 -2.91
N ILE A 31 -14.26 14.31 -2.95
CA ILE A 31 -12.99 13.75 -2.53
C ILE A 31 -12.08 14.07 -3.71
N GLU A 32 -11.23 15.07 -3.52
CA GLU A 32 -10.32 15.46 -4.57
C GLU A 32 -9.43 14.27 -4.93
N PRO A 33 -9.02 14.12 -6.20
CA PRO A 33 -8.17 13.00 -6.60
C PRO A 33 -6.94 12.83 -5.70
N GLY A 34 -6.39 13.93 -5.16
CA GLY A 34 -5.31 13.94 -4.19
C GLY A 34 -5.68 13.32 -2.83
N ASP A 35 -6.87 13.59 -2.29
CA ASP A 35 -7.32 13.07 -0.99
C ASP A 35 -7.39 11.54 -0.99
N ARG A 36 -7.80 10.95 -2.12
CA ARG A 36 -7.81 9.49 -2.28
C ARG A 36 -6.41 8.90 -2.28
N ALA A 37 -5.48 9.53 -2.99
CA ALA A 37 -4.10 9.08 -3.04
C ALA A 37 -3.42 9.17 -1.65
N LEU A 38 -3.67 10.27 -0.91
CA LEU A 38 -3.19 10.45 0.45
C LEU A 38 -3.78 9.41 1.42
N SER A 39 -5.09 9.16 1.34
CA SER A 39 -5.76 8.13 2.15
C SER A 39 -5.23 6.73 1.85
N ALA A 40 -5.00 6.40 0.57
CA ALA A 40 -4.37 5.13 0.17
C ALA A 40 -2.94 5.00 0.70
N SER A 41 -2.13 6.05 0.57
CA SER A 41 -0.76 6.08 1.11
C SER A 41 -0.73 5.89 2.63
N GLY A 42 -1.67 6.51 3.35
CA GLY A 42 -1.82 6.35 4.79
C GLY A 42 -2.13 4.91 5.21
N ARG A 43 -3.06 4.23 4.50
CA ARG A 43 -3.37 2.81 4.74
C ARG A 43 -2.17 1.90 4.52
N VAL A 44 -1.44 2.10 3.43
CA VAL A 44 -0.23 1.30 3.13
C VAL A 44 0.85 1.53 4.20
N LYS A 45 1.08 2.79 4.61
CA LYS A 45 2.03 3.12 5.66
C LYS A 45 1.67 2.43 6.99
N ALA A 46 0.40 2.49 7.40
CA ALA A 46 -0.06 1.84 8.62
C ALA A 46 0.15 0.32 8.60
N ALA A 47 -0.12 -0.32 7.46
CA ALA A 47 0.10 -1.76 7.30
C ALA A 47 1.58 -2.15 7.37
N LEU A 48 2.47 -1.35 6.76
CA LEU A 48 3.91 -1.57 6.81
C LEU A 48 4.49 -1.32 8.21
N ASP A 49 3.96 -0.34 8.94
CA ASP A 49 4.36 -0.05 10.32
C ASP A 49 3.97 -1.21 11.25
N ALA A 50 2.82 -1.86 11.02
CA ALA A 50 2.38 -3.04 11.78
C ALA A 50 3.31 -4.27 11.59
N CYS A 51 4.00 -4.39 10.46
CA CYS A 51 4.94 -5.49 10.21
C CYS A 51 6.24 -5.39 11.03
N GLY A 52 6.57 -4.20 11.53
CA GLY A 52 7.84 -3.92 12.20
C GLY A 52 9.03 -3.72 11.25
N PRO A 53 10.09 -3.03 11.71
CA PRO A 53 11.14 -2.47 10.85
C PRO A 53 11.96 -3.53 10.11
N ARG A 54 12.16 -4.70 10.72
CA ARG A 54 12.93 -5.81 10.14
C ARG A 54 12.21 -6.49 8.97
N LEU A 55 10.89 -6.67 9.07
CA LEU A 55 10.09 -7.35 8.06
C LEU A 55 9.67 -6.39 6.94
N ARG A 56 9.42 -5.13 7.32
CA ARG A 56 9.04 -4.05 6.41
C ARG A 56 9.97 -3.95 5.19
N ALA A 57 11.28 -3.89 5.41
CA ALA A 57 12.24 -3.73 4.31
C ALA A 57 12.15 -4.88 3.28
N MET A 58 11.89 -6.11 3.74
CA MET A 58 11.72 -7.27 2.85
C MET A 58 10.39 -7.22 2.09
N VAL A 59 9.31 -6.88 2.77
CA VAL A 59 7.99 -6.72 2.16
C VAL A 59 7.99 -5.60 1.12
N GLU A 60 8.62 -4.46 1.42
CA GLU A 60 8.72 -3.33 0.49
C GLU A 60 9.51 -3.72 -0.78
N GLN A 61 10.65 -4.41 -0.65
CA GLN A 61 11.44 -4.86 -1.80
C GLN A 61 10.65 -5.79 -2.73
N VAL A 62 9.88 -6.72 -2.17
CA VAL A 62 9.16 -7.72 -2.99
C VAL A 62 7.82 -7.20 -3.48
N CYS A 63 6.99 -6.65 -2.59
CA CYS A 63 5.61 -6.30 -2.91
C CYS A 63 5.48 -4.92 -3.58
N ILE A 64 6.36 -3.96 -3.25
CA ILE A 64 6.27 -2.59 -3.79
C ILE A 64 7.23 -2.41 -4.97
N HIS A 65 8.49 -2.82 -4.81
CA HIS A 65 9.49 -2.70 -5.87
C HIS A 65 9.43 -3.85 -6.89
N GLY A 66 8.67 -4.93 -6.61
CA GLY A 66 8.50 -6.05 -7.52
C GLY A 66 9.78 -6.86 -7.76
N THR A 67 10.74 -6.82 -6.84
CA THR A 67 12.02 -7.51 -7.00
C THR A 67 11.89 -9.02 -6.78
N SER A 68 12.80 -9.78 -7.37
CA SER A 68 12.93 -11.21 -7.06
C SER A 68 13.45 -11.40 -5.63
N LEU A 69 13.11 -12.54 -5.01
CA LEU A 69 13.55 -12.83 -3.65
C LEU A 69 15.07 -12.80 -3.49
N GLN A 70 15.81 -13.24 -4.51
CA GLN A 70 17.26 -13.24 -4.50
C GLN A 70 17.85 -11.82 -4.57
N LEU A 71 17.23 -10.93 -5.35
CA LEU A 71 17.62 -9.51 -5.39
C LEU A 71 17.29 -8.82 -4.06
N ALA A 72 16.14 -9.11 -3.47
CA ALA A 72 15.76 -8.57 -2.16
C ALA A 72 16.74 -9.02 -1.05
N GLU A 73 17.16 -10.30 -1.06
CA GLU A 73 18.19 -10.80 -0.14
C GLU A 73 19.52 -10.06 -0.30
N GLN A 74 19.94 -9.79 -1.54
CA GLN A 74 21.17 -9.05 -1.83
C GLN A 74 21.08 -7.59 -1.39
N ALA A 75 19.98 -6.91 -1.73
CA ALA A 75 19.74 -5.51 -1.36
C ALA A 75 19.73 -5.30 0.16
N LEU A 76 19.25 -6.29 0.92
CA LEU A 76 19.18 -6.26 2.37
C LEU A 76 20.39 -6.90 3.07
N SER A 77 21.43 -7.29 2.32
CA SER A 77 22.63 -7.97 2.86
C SER A 77 22.30 -9.20 3.72
N LEU A 78 21.24 -9.93 3.35
CA LEU A 78 20.79 -11.13 4.05
C LEU A 78 21.56 -12.36 3.57
N ARG A 79 21.63 -13.39 4.43
CA ARG A 79 22.16 -14.69 3.97
C ARG A 79 21.18 -15.33 2.99
N ARG A 80 21.73 -16.09 2.04
CA ARG A 80 20.93 -16.87 1.08
C ARG A 80 19.88 -17.73 1.80
N ARG A 81 18.67 -17.78 1.23
CA ARG A 81 17.52 -18.57 1.69
C ARG A 81 16.84 -18.07 2.97
N GLN A 82 17.29 -16.98 3.58
CA GLN A 82 16.56 -16.37 4.71
C GLN A 82 15.33 -15.58 4.26
N GLY A 83 15.34 -15.10 3.02
CA GLY A 83 14.37 -14.16 2.53
C GLY A 83 12.96 -14.73 2.50
N LYS A 84 12.81 -16.02 2.14
CA LYS A 84 11.50 -16.68 2.11
C LYS A 84 10.84 -16.68 3.48
N THR A 85 11.61 -16.94 4.54
CA THR A 85 11.09 -16.99 5.91
C THR A 85 10.67 -15.60 6.39
N LEU A 86 11.51 -14.59 6.15
CA LEU A 86 11.19 -13.20 6.50
C LEU A 86 9.97 -12.69 5.73
N LEU A 87 9.87 -13.00 4.44
CA LEU A 87 8.72 -12.61 3.63
C LEU A 87 7.43 -13.26 4.15
N LYS A 88 7.46 -14.56 4.48
CA LYS A 88 6.31 -15.24 5.08
C LYS A 88 5.86 -14.60 6.39
N GLN A 89 6.81 -14.27 7.27
CA GLN A 89 6.51 -13.59 8.54
C GLN A 89 5.91 -12.21 8.31
N GLY A 90 6.44 -11.43 7.35
CA GLY A 90 5.90 -10.12 6.99
C GLY A 90 4.47 -10.22 6.41
N LEU A 91 4.23 -11.19 5.53
CA LEU A 91 2.89 -11.43 4.96
C LEU A 91 1.89 -11.90 6.02
N GLN A 92 2.33 -12.69 7.01
CA GLN A 92 1.49 -13.08 8.14
C GLN A 92 1.09 -11.86 8.99
N ALA A 93 2.04 -10.97 9.31
CA ALA A 93 1.73 -9.74 10.03
C ALA A 93 0.77 -8.82 9.25
N LEU A 94 0.90 -8.77 7.92
CA LEU A 94 -0.08 -8.08 7.08
C LEU A 94 -1.46 -8.75 7.13
N ALA A 95 -1.53 -10.07 7.07
CA ALA A 95 -2.79 -10.80 7.17
C ALA A 95 -3.50 -10.49 8.50
N GLU A 96 -2.77 -10.47 9.61
CA GLU A 96 -3.27 -10.07 10.93
C GLU A 96 -3.76 -8.61 10.93
N HIS A 97 -2.98 -7.68 10.34
CA HIS A 97 -3.37 -6.26 10.24
C HIS A 97 -4.67 -6.05 9.45
N TYR A 98 -4.88 -6.83 8.39
CA TYR A 98 -6.08 -6.76 7.55
C TYR A 98 -7.23 -7.65 8.05
N GLY A 99 -7.05 -8.41 9.14
CA GLY A 99 -8.07 -9.32 9.66
C GLY A 99 -8.37 -10.52 8.75
N LEU A 100 -7.36 -10.99 8.01
CA LEU A 100 -7.44 -12.13 7.08
C LEU A 100 -6.92 -13.44 7.67
N ALA A 101 -6.29 -13.39 8.85
CA ALA A 101 -5.67 -14.52 9.53
C ALA A 101 -6.61 -15.21 10.53
#